data_AF-A0A3N5JNP8-F1
#
_entry.id   AF-A0A3N5JNP8-F1
#
_cell.length_a   1.000
_cell.length_b   1.000
_cell.length_c   1.000
_cell.angle_alpha   90.00
_cell.angle_beta   90.00
_cell.angle_gamma   90.00
#
_symmetry.space_group_name_H-M   'P 1'
#
loop_
_entity.id
_entity.type
_entity.pdbx_description
1 polymer ?
#
loop_
_entity_poly.entity_id
_entity_poly.type
_entity_poly.pdbx_seq_one_letter_code
_entity_poly.pdbx_strand_id
1 'polypeptide(L)'
;MMKKIQILFILVAVGILGLTATSQAQFDRSLDPVIVYGSKCTSLRNTPIADLKVYSFHSATSNWIPIPFQVDHFKKANDVPTDSTKVIDWEGHKNLNDFDEIVFMAKDMGQKAPDALTWPNDEASRTKQRYEVVCTDPSNGSTAYAYIYSSTTLPLSSVSYVTYKNDRIKGETYGIAHHSEVASGFPDSLAILGNNVDILDSWRIRAKIDKLVISADLGFGKVPFAATKISFSERMKNTEIKLSYGFITVTVFATAFHETDALKIKSGSVRVLREHILAVEFKTTGLIDTSRIPITTIYYGKSIDFKPSFGLNIGGDVQELDLEYIEFSQGFNSQSMQVKFFGNGFVSGTAQDSLINKSPENTIFKKVLSATDWPGKHWYGFSGAAGSSINNASFFSICELNGERIIPNTSLPPALFYYDYKNDADDAAIYGISGLRIYDWKKKTTNDAFEINSRFRSYYLPQNSKRSEMQALFNKYSLPTTLTFSSQIYPDLVKPGVVTDLRIVARTDTSVTLAWTAPGDDGYAGGKAKSYIVRYSAVAPTDMTGPDNAWWNATTTQNIHWTLLPAPADPGTQQTLTIM
;
A
#
# COMPACT_ATOMS: atom_id res chain seq x y z
N MET A 1 6.39 53.02 73.29
CA MET A 1 6.25 53.98 72.18
C MET A 1 6.84 53.34 70.92
N MET A 2 5.99 53.06 69.93
CA MET A 2 6.34 52.36 68.69
C MET A 2 7.36 53.13 67.84
N LYS A 3 8.35 52.44 67.26
CA LYS A 3 8.91 52.79 65.95
C LYS A 3 8.97 51.52 65.10
N LYS A 4 8.11 51.49 64.07
CA LYS A 4 8.02 50.44 63.05
C LYS A 4 9.30 50.45 62.21
N ILE A 5 9.98 49.31 62.11
CA ILE A 5 11.03 49.06 61.11
C ILE A 5 10.37 48.29 59.98
N GLN A 6 10.29 48.92 58.80
CA GLN A 6 9.88 48.27 57.56
C GLN A 6 11.03 47.41 57.04
N ILE A 7 10.82 46.09 56.96
CA ILE A 7 11.75 45.16 56.31
C ILE A 7 11.20 44.92 54.90
N LEU A 8 11.94 45.43 53.91
CA LEU A 8 11.68 45.26 52.49
C LEU A 8 12.15 43.86 52.07
N PHE A 9 11.21 42.96 51.74
CA PHE A 9 11.52 41.68 51.12
C PHE A 9 11.78 41.88 49.63
N ILE A 10 13.04 41.71 49.19
CA ILE A 10 13.40 41.62 47.78
C ILE A 10 13.08 40.19 47.32
N LEU A 11 12.03 40.03 46.52
CA LEU A 11 11.75 38.80 45.79
C LEU A 11 12.71 38.71 44.59
N VAL A 12 13.66 37.77 44.64
CA VAL A 12 14.45 37.39 43.47
C VAL A 12 13.59 36.50 42.59
N ALA A 13 13.05 37.05 41.51
CA ALA A 13 12.38 36.28 40.46
C ALA A 13 13.43 35.50 39.67
N VAL A 14 13.59 34.21 39.99
CA VAL A 14 14.29 33.28 39.10
C VAL A 14 13.41 33.07 37.89
N GLY A 15 13.79 33.66 36.76
CA GLY A 15 13.15 33.43 35.48
C GLY A 15 13.27 31.96 35.10
N ILE A 16 12.21 31.18 35.34
CA ILE A 16 12.01 29.91 34.67
C ILE A 16 11.78 30.27 33.20
N LEU A 17 12.81 30.08 32.37
CA LEU A 17 12.64 29.95 30.93
C LEU A 17 11.64 28.81 30.73
N GLY A 18 10.37 29.17 30.57
CA GLY A 18 9.34 28.26 30.11
C GLY A 18 9.75 27.82 28.72
N LEU A 19 10.42 26.67 28.64
CA LEU A 19 10.41 25.84 27.45
C LEU A 19 8.93 25.55 27.21
N THR A 20 8.32 26.32 26.31
CA THR A 20 7.06 25.93 25.72
C THR A 20 7.35 24.62 25.01
N ALA A 21 6.98 23.51 25.65
CA ALA A 21 6.86 22.25 24.94
C ALA A 21 5.81 22.50 23.86
N THR A 22 6.26 22.81 22.65
CA THR A 22 5.42 22.73 21.47
C THR A 22 4.96 21.29 21.43
N SER A 23 3.68 21.05 21.72
CA SER A 23 3.09 19.74 21.53
C SER A 23 3.34 19.36 20.09
N GLN A 24 4.19 18.35 19.84
CA GLN A 24 4.40 17.84 18.50
C GLN A 24 3.02 17.53 17.92
N ALA A 25 2.74 18.03 16.71
CA ALA A 25 1.47 17.77 16.06
C ALA A 25 1.21 16.26 16.06
N GLN A 26 0.04 15.86 16.55
CA GLN A 26 -0.32 14.45 16.61
C GLN A 26 -0.36 13.90 15.19
N PHE A 27 0.38 12.80 14.97
CA PHE A 27 0.31 12.10 13.70
C PHE A 27 -1.07 11.47 13.55
N ASP A 28 -1.79 11.89 12.50
CA ASP A 28 -3.11 11.39 12.18
C ASP A 28 -3.12 11.10 10.69
N ARG A 29 -2.82 9.86 10.29
CA ARG A 29 -2.95 9.37 8.90
C ARG A 29 -3.68 8.04 8.86
N SER A 30 -4.75 7.93 9.65
CA SER A 30 -5.36 6.64 9.99
C SER A 30 -5.90 5.81 8.82
N LEU A 31 -6.13 6.42 7.65
CA LEU A 31 -6.61 5.75 6.44
C LEU A 31 -5.47 5.40 5.45
N ASP A 32 -4.26 5.89 5.65
CA ASP A 32 -3.15 5.64 4.75
C ASP A 32 -2.52 4.26 5.02
N PRO A 33 -2.37 3.41 4.00
CA PRO A 33 -1.51 2.24 4.09
C PRO A 33 -0.05 2.69 4.00
N VAL A 34 0.81 2.08 4.79
CA VAL A 34 2.27 2.17 4.69
C VAL A 34 2.75 0.97 3.91
N ILE A 35 3.41 1.23 2.78
CA ILE A 35 3.93 0.20 1.87
C ILE A 35 5.44 0.28 1.88
N VAL A 36 6.09 -0.74 2.45
CA VAL A 36 7.54 -0.87 2.49
C VAL A 36 7.97 -1.93 1.47
N TYR A 37 8.71 -1.52 0.46
CA TYR A 37 9.27 -2.45 -0.52
C TYR A 37 10.39 -3.27 0.11
N GLY A 38 10.47 -4.57 -0.21
CA GLY A 38 11.55 -5.43 0.29
C GLY A 38 12.95 -4.93 -0.09
N SER A 39 13.07 -4.22 -1.23
CA SER A 39 14.29 -3.51 -1.64
C SER A 39 14.77 -2.42 -0.66
N LYS A 40 13.91 -1.93 0.25
CA LYS A 40 14.27 -1.00 1.33
C LYS A 40 14.76 -1.71 2.59
N CYS A 41 14.55 -3.02 2.71
CA CYS A 41 14.93 -3.86 3.85
C CYS A 41 16.00 -4.88 3.45
N THR A 42 17.11 -4.40 2.88
CA THR A 42 18.15 -5.22 2.22
C THR A 42 18.72 -6.36 3.09
N SER A 43 18.95 -6.16 4.38
CA SER A 43 19.47 -7.21 5.27
C SER A 43 18.41 -8.24 5.69
N LEU A 44 17.13 -7.96 5.44
CA LEU A 44 16.04 -8.92 5.61
C LEU A 44 15.73 -9.69 4.32
N ARG A 45 16.41 -9.40 3.20
CA ARG A 45 16.26 -10.17 1.96
C ARG A 45 16.48 -11.66 2.20
N ASN A 46 15.69 -12.50 1.54
CA ASN A 46 15.65 -13.96 1.71
C ASN A 46 15.21 -14.45 3.09
N THR A 47 14.79 -13.57 4.00
CA THR A 47 14.17 -13.99 5.27
C THR A 47 12.82 -14.65 4.97
N PRO A 48 12.50 -15.80 5.58
CA PRO A 48 11.17 -16.40 5.49
C PRO A 48 10.11 -15.38 5.91
N ILE A 49 9.04 -15.25 5.12
CA ILE A 49 7.96 -14.28 5.39
C ILE A 49 7.29 -14.57 6.75
N ALA A 50 7.23 -15.85 7.15
CA ALA A 50 6.73 -16.26 8.45
C ALA A 50 7.53 -15.68 9.63
N ASP A 51 8.80 -15.36 9.41
CA ASP A 51 9.71 -14.81 10.43
C ASP A 51 9.67 -13.28 10.46
N LEU A 52 9.11 -12.63 9.44
CA LEU A 52 8.94 -11.18 9.47
C LEU A 52 7.96 -10.76 10.57
N LYS A 53 8.24 -9.60 11.17
CA LYS A 53 7.42 -8.99 12.22
C LYS A 53 7.42 -7.48 12.04
N VAL A 54 6.31 -6.84 12.39
CA VAL A 54 6.18 -5.37 12.39
C VAL A 54 5.60 -4.93 13.74
N TYR A 55 6.27 -3.98 14.39
CA TYR A 55 5.89 -3.50 15.72
C TYR A 55 5.94 -1.98 15.83
N SER A 56 5.14 -1.41 16.73
CA SER A 56 5.25 -0.03 17.21
C SER A 56 5.80 0.00 18.63
N PHE A 57 6.51 1.09 18.94
CA PHE A 57 6.94 1.40 20.30
C PHE A 57 6.01 2.44 20.93
N HIS A 58 5.59 2.20 22.17
CA HIS A 58 4.70 3.09 22.93
C HIS A 58 5.42 3.68 24.14
N SER A 59 5.95 4.90 23.98
CA SER A 59 6.88 5.53 24.94
C SER A 59 6.32 5.72 26.35
N ALA A 60 5.00 5.94 26.49
CA ALA A 60 4.35 6.09 27.79
C ALA A 60 4.39 4.81 28.65
N THR A 61 4.54 3.64 28.01
CA THR A 61 4.51 2.33 28.69
C THR A 61 5.79 1.51 28.46
N SER A 62 6.71 2.02 27.63
CA SER A 62 7.88 1.30 27.14
C SER A 62 7.56 -0.07 26.52
N ASN A 63 6.35 -0.23 25.98
CA ASN A 63 5.89 -1.48 25.41
C ASN A 63 6.04 -1.51 23.89
N TRP A 64 6.25 -2.72 23.39
CA TRP A 64 6.25 -3.06 21.98
C TRP A 64 4.92 -3.72 21.63
N ILE A 65 4.18 -3.14 20.68
CA ILE A 65 2.87 -3.64 20.26
C ILE A 65 2.97 -4.19 18.83
N PRO A 66 2.52 -5.42 18.57
CA PRO A 66 2.54 -5.97 17.23
C PRO A 66 1.54 -5.25 16.32
N ILE A 67 2.02 -4.81 15.14
CA ILE A 67 1.21 -4.17 14.11
C ILE A 67 0.67 -5.25 13.15
N PRO A 68 -0.63 -5.23 12.80
CA PRO A 68 -1.14 -6.03 11.70
C PRO A 68 -0.43 -5.67 10.40
N PHE A 69 0.21 -6.66 9.79
CA PHE A 69 0.86 -6.49 8.51
C PHE A 69 0.60 -7.70 7.62
N GLN A 70 0.82 -7.51 6.32
CA GLN A 70 0.87 -8.60 5.35
C GLN A 70 2.02 -8.39 4.37
N VAL A 71 2.49 -9.46 3.74
CA VAL A 71 3.46 -9.40 2.65
C VAL A 71 2.78 -9.79 1.34
N ASP A 72 2.73 -8.84 0.42
CA ASP A 72 2.18 -9.04 -0.91
C ASP A 72 3.30 -9.34 -1.90
N HIS A 73 3.10 -10.40 -2.68
CA HIS A 73 4.11 -10.89 -3.60
C HIS A 73 3.95 -10.17 -4.92
N PHE A 74 5.05 -9.65 -5.42
CA PHE A 74 5.07 -9.00 -6.72
C PHE A 74 6.31 -9.42 -7.48
N LYS A 75 6.23 -9.26 -8.80
CA LYS A 75 7.33 -9.48 -9.73
C LYS A 75 7.36 -8.40 -10.78
N LYS A 76 8.49 -8.31 -11.48
CA LYS A 76 8.59 -7.50 -12.69
C LYS A 76 7.65 -8.04 -13.76
N ALA A 77 6.99 -7.16 -14.50
CA ALA A 77 6.22 -7.58 -15.67
C ALA A 77 7.18 -8.10 -16.75
N ASN A 78 6.92 -9.30 -17.28
CA ASN A 78 7.80 -9.91 -18.29
C ASN A 78 7.52 -9.40 -19.72
N ASP A 79 6.37 -8.76 -19.97
CA ASP A 79 5.85 -8.45 -21.32
C ASP A 79 5.57 -6.96 -21.58
N VAL A 80 6.09 -6.05 -20.74
CA VAL A 80 5.92 -4.59 -20.96
C VAL A 80 7.24 -3.97 -21.42
N PRO A 81 7.26 -3.19 -22.52
CA PRO A 81 8.49 -2.56 -23.05
C PRO A 81 9.19 -1.60 -22.08
N THR A 82 8.50 -1.16 -21.02
CA THR A 82 9.06 -0.34 -19.96
C THR A 82 9.48 -1.21 -18.77
N ASP A 83 10.78 -1.22 -18.52
CA ASP A 83 11.53 -2.00 -17.52
C ASP A 83 11.07 -1.84 -16.05
N SER A 84 9.99 -1.09 -15.80
CA SER A 84 9.58 -0.54 -14.50
C SER A 84 8.17 -0.93 -14.03
N THR A 85 7.40 -1.72 -14.79
CA THR A 85 6.05 -2.12 -14.36
C THR A 85 6.09 -3.37 -13.46
N LYS A 86 5.44 -3.27 -12.29
CA LYS A 86 5.34 -4.35 -11.30
C LYS A 86 3.94 -4.98 -11.37
N VAL A 87 3.88 -6.31 -11.34
CA VAL A 87 2.63 -7.10 -11.37
C VAL A 87 2.53 -8.01 -10.16
N ILE A 88 1.32 -8.34 -9.73
CA ILE A 88 1.08 -9.26 -8.61
C ILE A 88 1.62 -10.64 -8.99
N ASP A 89 2.39 -11.23 -8.09
CA ASP A 89 2.84 -12.61 -8.23
C ASP A 89 1.87 -13.54 -7.50
N TRP A 90 0.94 -14.10 -8.27
CA TRP A 90 -0.14 -14.95 -7.77
C TRP A 90 0.31 -16.34 -7.31
N GLU A 91 1.45 -16.82 -7.82
CA GLU A 91 2.07 -18.07 -7.37
C GLU A 91 2.67 -17.90 -5.97
N GLY A 92 3.26 -16.72 -5.73
CA GLY A 92 3.89 -16.37 -4.47
C GLY A 92 5.14 -17.19 -4.18
N HIS A 93 5.77 -16.89 -3.05
CA HIS A 93 7.00 -17.52 -2.62
C HIS A 93 7.15 -17.38 -1.10
N LYS A 94 8.12 -18.08 -0.50
CA LYS A 94 8.22 -18.20 0.97
C LYS A 94 9.10 -17.12 1.63
N ASN A 95 9.93 -16.45 0.84
CA ASN A 95 10.99 -15.57 1.34
C ASN A 95 10.83 -14.17 0.76
N LEU A 96 11.20 -13.15 1.53
CA LEU A 96 11.14 -11.76 1.09
C LEU A 96 12.11 -11.48 -0.08
N ASN A 97 11.59 -10.90 -1.16
CA ASN A 97 12.36 -10.41 -2.30
C ASN A 97 12.29 -8.87 -2.43
N ASP A 98 12.93 -8.30 -3.45
CA ASP A 98 13.01 -6.83 -3.65
C ASP A 98 11.70 -6.16 -4.13
N PHE A 99 10.84 -6.92 -4.82
CA PHE A 99 9.58 -6.47 -5.40
C PHE A 99 8.41 -6.58 -4.42
N ASP A 100 8.53 -7.43 -3.39
CA ASP A 100 7.51 -7.63 -2.39
C ASP A 100 7.17 -6.35 -1.63
N GLU A 101 5.91 -6.27 -1.18
CA GLU A 101 5.41 -5.19 -0.35
C GLU A 101 5.07 -5.70 1.04
N ILE A 102 5.74 -5.15 2.05
CA ILE A 102 5.34 -5.27 3.45
C ILE A 102 4.36 -4.13 3.72
N VAL A 103 3.10 -4.47 4.00
CA VAL A 103 2.00 -3.51 4.09
C VAL A 103 1.37 -3.54 5.48
N PHE A 104 1.21 -2.37 6.07
CA PHE A 104 0.51 -2.16 7.34
C PHE A 104 -0.21 -0.80 7.34
N MET A 105 -1.05 -0.51 8.35
CA MET A 105 -1.79 0.76 8.40
C MET A 105 -1.06 1.81 9.24
N ALA A 106 -1.02 3.06 8.77
CA ALA A 106 -0.35 4.15 9.48
C ALA A 106 -0.96 4.45 10.86
N LYS A 107 -2.23 4.07 11.09
CA LYS A 107 -2.93 4.19 12.38
C LYS A 107 -2.28 3.38 13.51
N ASP A 108 -1.51 2.35 13.17
CA ASP A 108 -0.91 1.41 14.15
C ASP A 108 0.53 1.76 14.51
N MET A 109 1.10 2.76 13.83
CA MET A 109 2.45 3.24 14.09
C MET A 109 2.53 3.95 15.44
N GLY A 110 3.67 3.83 16.11
CA GLY A 110 3.91 4.37 17.44
C GLY A 110 4.85 5.58 17.45
N GLN A 111 5.44 5.83 18.61
CA GLN A 111 6.50 6.82 18.78
C GLN A 111 7.88 6.21 18.47
N LYS A 112 8.87 7.08 18.31
CA LYS A 112 10.26 6.68 18.16
C LYS A 112 10.76 5.96 19.42
N ALA A 113 11.45 4.84 19.25
CA ALA A 113 12.23 4.21 20.31
C ALA A 113 13.35 5.16 20.78
N PRO A 114 13.63 5.24 22.09
CA PRO A 114 14.54 6.25 22.64
C PRO A 114 16.00 6.04 22.20
N ASP A 115 16.39 4.78 21.95
CA ASP A 115 17.76 4.41 21.58
C ASP A 115 17.82 3.08 20.79
N ALA A 116 19.04 2.71 20.41
CA ALA A 116 19.34 1.46 19.70
C ALA A 116 19.31 0.20 20.58
N LEU A 117 19.18 0.33 21.91
CA LEU A 117 19.11 -0.79 22.86
C LEU A 117 17.66 -1.19 23.18
N THR A 118 16.73 -0.26 23.02
CA THR A 118 15.32 -0.50 23.25
C THR A 118 14.78 -1.37 22.13
N TRP A 119 14.64 -2.66 22.38
CA TRP A 119 14.10 -3.69 21.48
C TRP A 119 13.00 -4.48 22.21
N PRO A 120 12.13 -5.21 21.49
CA PRO A 120 11.32 -6.24 22.12
C PRO A 120 12.17 -7.18 22.98
N ASN A 121 11.60 -7.71 24.05
CA ASN A 121 12.28 -8.69 24.90
C ASN A 121 12.28 -10.08 24.22
N ASP A 122 13.02 -10.18 23.13
CA ASP A 122 13.09 -11.36 22.27
C ASP A 122 14.51 -11.51 21.70
N GLU A 123 15.17 -12.62 22.01
CA GLU A 123 16.55 -12.89 21.59
C GLU A 123 16.64 -13.06 20.06
N ALA A 124 15.70 -13.79 19.45
CA ALA A 124 15.68 -14.02 18.01
C ALA A 124 15.65 -12.71 17.21
N SER A 125 14.90 -11.71 17.68
CA SER A 125 14.83 -10.40 17.06
C SER A 125 16.19 -9.68 17.00
N ARG A 126 17.06 -9.90 17.99
CA ARG A 126 18.36 -9.21 18.12
C ARG A 126 19.47 -9.83 17.25
N THR A 127 19.20 -10.97 16.62
CA THR A 127 20.17 -11.68 15.76
C THR A 127 20.36 -11.04 14.40
N LYS A 128 19.43 -10.17 13.96
CA LYS A 128 19.47 -9.46 12.68
C LYS A 128 19.20 -7.97 12.88
N GLN A 129 19.54 -7.20 11.85
CA GLN A 129 19.14 -5.79 11.79
C GLN A 129 17.62 -5.67 11.79
N ARG A 130 17.13 -4.68 12.53
CA ARG A 130 15.76 -4.17 12.36
C ARG A 130 15.77 -2.95 11.45
N TYR A 131 14.62 -2.66 10.84
CA TYR A 131 14.41 -1.44 10.07
C TYR A 131 13.40 -0.55 10.78
N GLU A 132 13.84 0.65 11.17
CA GLU A 132 12.94 1.73 11.59
C GLU A 132 12.36 2.40 10.34
N VAL A 133 11.04 2.40 10.26
CA VAL A 133 10.24 3.03 9.22
C VAL A 133 9.63 4.29 9.81
N VAL A 134 10.02 5.45 9.30
CA VAL A 134 9.44 6.74 9.68
C VAL A 134 8.43 7.15 8.62
N CYS A 135 7.19 7.37 9.05
CA CYS A 135 6.13 7.89 8.20
C CYS A 135 5.89 9.35 8.56
N THR A 136 6.02 10.24 7.57
CA THR A 136 5.86 11.69 7.76
C THR A 136 4.61 12.18 7.04
N ASP A 137 3.77 12.92 7.76
CA ASP A 137 2.64 13.65 7.17
C ASP A 137 3.15 14.93 6.48
N PRO A 138 3.07 15.04 5.15
CA PRO A 138 3.55 16.22 4.42
C PRO A 138 2.77 17.51 4.74
N SER A 139 1.56 17.43 5.30
CA SER A 139 0.72 18.59 5.56
C SER A 139 1.10 19.35 6.82
N ASN A 140 1.75 18.69 7.79
CA ASN A 140 2.08 19.27 9.09
C ASN A 140 3.45 18.83 9.66
N GLY A 141 4.15 17.91 9.00
CA GLY A 141 5.47 17.40 9.43
C GLY A 141 5.44 16.44 10.61
N SER A 142 4.26 16.05 11.12
CA SER A 142 4.15 15.03 12.16
C SER A 142 4.69 13.68 11.68
N THR A 143 5.23 12.88 12.60
CA THR A 143 5.85 11.59 12.29
C THR A 143 5.31 10.48 13.17
N ALA A 144 5.25 9.27 12.62
CA ALA A 144 5.03 8.03 13.36
C ALA A 144 6.03 6.95 12.93
N TYR A 145 6.25 5.98 13.81
CA TYR A 145 7.35 5.01 13.70
C TYR A 145 6.83 3.58 13.75
N ALA A 146 7.36 2.72 12.87
CA ALA A 146 7.19 1.29 12.92
C ALA A 146 8.56 0.62 12.76
N TYR A 147 8.67 -0.61 13.23
CA TYR A 147 9.92 -1.35 13.26
C TYR A 147 9.70 -2.73 12.66
N ILE A 148 10.49 -3.07 11.64
CA ILE A 148 10.44 -4.37 10.96
C ILE A 148 11.58 -5.25 11.48
N TYR A 149 11.25 -6.45 11.93
CA TYR A 149 12.18 -7.44 12.49
C TYR A 149 12.11 -8.76 11.73
N SER A 150 13.12 -9.60 11.95
CA SER A 150 13.07 -11.04 11.74
C SER A 150 13.08 -11.72 13.10
N SER A 151 12.07 -12.51 13.41
CA SER A 151 11.99 -13.32 14.63
C SER A 151 11.00 -14.46 14.44
N THR A 152 11.37 -15.64 14.92
CA THR A 152 10.53 -16.86 14.93
C THR A 152 9.63 -16.92 16.17
N THR A 153 9.86 -16.07 17.17
CA THR A 153 9.27 -16.15 18.51
C THR A 153 8.41 -14.93 18.87
N LEU A 154 8.67 -13.76 18.28
CA LEU A 154 7.82 -12.58 18.48
C LEU A 154 6.38 -12.86 18.00
N PRO A 155 5.35 -12.51 18.80
CA PRO A 155 3.97 -12.72 18.39
C PRO A 155 3.58 -11.88 17.18
N LEU A 156 2.63 -12.38 16.40
CA LEU A 156 1.94 -11.59 15.38
C LEU A 156 0.75 -10.86 16.01
N SER A 157 0.28 -9.79 15.37
CA SER A 157 -0.98 -9.18 15.75
C SER A 157 -2.14 -10.10 15.38
N SER A 158 -3.14 -10.23 16.26
CA SER A 158 -4.36 -10.99 15.99
C SER A 158 -5.44 -10.15 15.27
N VAL A 159 -5.17 -8.87 15.01
CA VAL A 159 -6.13 -7.96 14.39
C VAL A 159 -6.12 -8.13 12.87
N SER A 160 -7.33 -8.14 12.28
CA SER A 160 -7.55 -8.14 10.83
C SER A 160 -8.52 -7.02 10.47
N TYR A 161 -8.16 -6.20 9.49
CA TYR A 161 -8.96 -5.07 9.01
C TYR A 161 -9.93 -5.45 7.90
N VAL A 162 -9.64 -6.54 7.21
CA VAL A 162 -10.45 -7.01 6.10
C VAL A 162 -10.56 -8.52 6.13
N THR A 163 -11.65 -9.05 5.60
CA THR A 163 -11.87 -10.48 5.42
C THR A 163 -12.51 -10.73 4.06
N TYR A 164 -12.16 -11.85 3.43
CA TYR A 164 -12.77 -12.32 2.20
C TYR A 164 -13.43 -13.69 2.44
N LYS A 165 -14.68 -13.87 2.03
CA LYS A 165 -15.39 -15.15 2.04
C LYS A 165 -16.53 -15.15 1.03
N ASN A 166 -16.62 -16.19 0.19
CA ASN A 166 -17.71 -16.39 -0.77
C ASN A 166 -17.97 -15.15 -1.65
N ASP A 167 -16.92 -14.60 -2.28
CA ASP A 167 -16.98 -13.37 -3.09
C ASP A 167 -17.56 -12.13 -2.38
N ARG A 168 -17.48 -12.14 -1.05
CA ARG A 168 -17.78 -11.00 -0.20
C ARG A 168 -16.52 -10.54 0.51
N ILE A 169 -16.29 -9.24 0.47
CA ILE A 169 -15.27 -8.57 1.26
C ILE A 169 -15.97 -7.82 2.38
N LYS A 170 -15.51 -8.02 3.62
CA LYS A 170 -15.93 -7.22 4.77
C LYS A 170 -14.72 -6.46 5.29
N GLY A 171 -14.77 -5.13 5.18
CA GLY A 171 -13.87 -4.20 5.85
C GLY A 171 -14.36 -3.83 7.25
N GLU A 172 -13.63 -2.96 7.92
CA GLU A 172 -14.00 -2.34 9.20
C GLU A 172 -15.28 -1.50 9.09
N THR A 173 -15.53 -0.85 7.95
CA THR A 173 -16.65 0.10 7.79
C THR A 173 -17.64 -0.24 6.68
N TYR A 174 -17.39 -1.30 5.91
CA TYR A 174 -18.27 -1.70 4.79
C TYR A 174 -18.26 -3.21 4.55
N GLY A 175 -19.31 -3.69 3.89
CA GLY A 175 -19.34 -4.98 3.22
C GLY A 175 -19.63 -4.78 1.74
N ILE A 176 -18.92 -5.50 0.87
CA ILE A 176 -19.09 -5.43 -0.59
C ILE A 176 -19.11 -6.86 -1.16
N ALA A 177 -20.00 -7.13 -2.12
CA ALA A 177 -20.14 -8.43 -2.75
C ALA A 177 -20.00 -8.35 -4.27
N HIS A 178 -19.62 -9.48 -4.87
CA HIS A 178 -19.51 -9.67 -6.31
C HIS A 178 -20.38 -10.86 -6.73
N HIS A 179 -21.46 -10.65 -7.46
CA HIS A 179 -22.17 -11.74 -8.12
C HIS A 179 -21.74 -11.83 -9.59
N SER A 180 -21.19 -12.99 -9.98
CA SER A 180 -20.62 -13.25 -11.31
C SER A 180 -21.60 -13.07 -12.47
N GLU A 181 -22.91 -13.22 -12.23
CA GLU A 181 -23.95 -13.26 -13.25
C GLU A 181 -24.61 -11.90 -13.56
N VAL A 182 -24.40 -10.90 -12.68
CA VAL A 182 -25.16 -9.65 -12.70
C VAL A 182 -24.34 -8.51 -13.32
N ALA A 183 -23.02 -8.51 -13.16
CA ALA A 183 -22.14 -7.43 -13.63
C ALA A 183 -20.74 -7.91 -14.06
N SER A 184 -20.64 -9.08 -14.70
CA SER A 184 -19.38 -9.66 -15.19
C SER A 184 -18.23 -9.66 -14.16
N GLY A 185 -18.58 -9.84 -12.88
CA GLY A 185 -17.62 -9.97 -11.78
C GLY A 185 -17.31 -8.67 -11.03
N PHE A 186 -17.90 -7.55 -11.44
CA PHE A 186 -17.87 -6.30 -10.68
C PHE A 186 -18.68 -6.37 -9.38
N PRO A 187 -18.37 -5.51 -8.41
CA PRO A 187 -19.25 -5.31 -7.27
C PRO A 187 -20.67 -4.92 -7.68
N ASP A 188 -21.65 -5.53 -7.03
CA ASP A 188 -23.07 -5.26 -7.24
C ASP A 188 -23.88 -5.16 -5.94
N SER A 189 -23.20 -5.27 -4.79
CA SER A 189 -23.78 -5.01 -3.48
C SER A 189 -22.76 -4.30 -2.61
N LEU A 190 -23.20 -3.28 -1.87
CA LEU A 190 -22.38 -2.53 -0.93
C LEU A 190 -23.25 -2.07 0.24
N ALA A 191 -22.83 -2.37 1.45
CA ALA A 191 -23.43 -1.84 2.67
C ALA A 191 -22.38 -1.13 3.53
N ILE A 192 -22.75 0.01 4.11
CA ILE A 192 -21.90 0.76 5.02
C ILE A 192 -22.34 0.46 6.46
N LEU A 193 -21.36 0.21 7.33
CA LEU A 193 -21.58 -0.05 8.75
C LEU A 193 -22.43 1.06 9.37
N GLY A 194 -23.39 0.67 10.22
CA GLY A 194 -24.31 1.59 10.90
C GLY A 194 -25.66 1.74 10.21
N ASN A 195 -25.76 1.45 8.91
CA ASN A 195 -27.04 1.39 8.18
C ASN A 195 -27.34 -0.05 7.76
N ASN A 196 -26.31 -0.79 7.29
CA ASN A 196 -26.40 -2.18 6.83
C ASN A 196 -27.47 -2.39 5.73
N VAL A 197 -27.74 -1.35 4.95
CA VAL A 197 -28.59 -1.37 3.76
C VAL A 197 -27.70 -1.47 2.54
N ASP A 198 -28.08 -2.33 1.59
CA ASP A 198 -27.41 -2.39 0.29
C ASP A 198 -27.76 -1.16 -0.54
N ILE A 199 -26.75 -0.40 -0.94
CA ILE A 199 -26.88 0.85 -1.68
C ILE A 199 -26.36 0.78 -3.11
N LEU A 200 -25.64 -0.28 -3.46
CA LEU A 200 -25.04 -0.42 -4.79
C LEU A 200 -26.01 -1.12 -5.74
N ASP A 201 -26.03 -0.68 -6.99
CA ASP A 201 -26.59 -1.48 -8.09
C ASP A 201 -25.46 -2.24 -8.78
N SER A 202 -24.46 -1.52 -9.31
CA SER A 202 -23.23 -2.13 -9.80
C SER A 202 -22.11 -1.12 -9.98
N TRP A 203 -20.87 -1.59 -9.94
CA TRP A 203 -19.79 -0.92 -10.66
C TRP A 203 -19.91 -1.21 -12.15
N ARG A 204 -19.51 -0.25 -12.98
CA ARG A 204 -19.82 -0.23 -14.40
C ARG A 204 -18.60 0.20 -15.21
N ILE A 205 -18.42 -0.49 -16.33
CA ILE A 205 -17.59 -0.03 -17.45
C ILE A 205 -18.48 -0.02 -18.67
N ARG A 206 -18.64 1.16 -19.27
CA ARG A 206 -19.51 1.34 -20.44
C ARG A 206 -18.81 2.15 -21.50
N ALA A 207 -19.09 1.83 -22.76
CA ALA A 207 -18.65 2.65 -23.87
C ALA A 207 -19.76 2.78 -24.90
N LYS A 208 -19.86 3.94 -25.51
CA LYS A 208 -20.71 4.16 -26.67
C LYS A 208 -19.81 4.53 -27.84
N ILE A 209 -19.90 3.73 -28.88
CA ILE A 209 -19.05 3.78 -30.07
C ILE A 209 -19.92 4.29 -31.21
N ASP A 210 -19.59 5.46 -31.73
CA ASP A 210 -20.30 6.04 -32.88
C ASP A 210 -19.96 5.28 -34.15
N LYS A 211 -18.69 4.92 -34.31
CA LYS A 211 -18.18 4.22 -35.50
C LYS A 211 -17.01 3.31 -35.16
N LEU A 212 -17.03 2.11 -35.72
CA LEU A 212 -15.96 1.12 -35.66
C LEU A 212 -15.71 0.61 -37.07
N VAL A 213 -14.46 0.64 -37.53
CA VAL A 213 -14.03 0.04 -38.81
C VAL A 213 -12.96 -0.99 -38.54
N ILE A 214 -13.20 -2.23 -38.97
CA ILE A 214 -12.27 -3.35 -38.83
C ILE A 214 -11.91 -3.88 -40.21
N SER A 215 -10.63 -4.14 -40.42
CA SER A 215 -10.07 -4.81 -41.58
C SER A 215 -10.24 -6.32 -41.43
N ALA A 216 -10.96 -6.97 -42.34
CA ALA A 216 -11.11 -8.41 -42.36
C ALA A 216 -10.69 -8.96 -43.73
N ASP A 217 -9.99 -10.10 -43.74
CA ASP A 217 -9.61 -10.77 -44.98
C ASP A 217 -10.70 -11.74 -45.43
N LEU A 218 -11.16 -11.60 -46.67
CA LEU A 218 -12.18 -12.47 -47.28
C LEU A 218 -11.57 -13.50 -48.26
N GLY A 219 -10.26 -13.72 -48.20
CA GLY A 219 -9.54 -14.64 -49.09
C GLY A 219 -9.08 -14.01 -50.41
N PHE A 220 -9.40 -12.73 -50.64
CA PHE A 220 -8.93 -11.92 -51.78
C PHE A 220 -8.26 -10.62 -51.33
N GLY A 221 -7.91 -10.50 -50.05
CA GLY A 221 -7.35 -9.31 -49.44
C GLY A 221 -8.25 -8.72 -48.36
N LYS A 222 -7.67 -7.80 -47.57
CA LYS A 222 -8.35 -7.16 -46.46
C LYS A 222 -9.34 -6.08 -46.95
N VAL A 223 -10.58 -6.13 -46.44
CA VAL A 223 -11.64 -5.15 -46.71
C VAL A 223 -12.16 -4.53 -45.40
N PRO A 224 -12.63 -3.26 -45.42
CA PRO A 224 -13.09 -2.56 -44.22
C PRO A 224 -14.57 -2.83 -43.94
N PHE A 225 -14.85 -3.55 -42.86
CA PHE A 225 -16.20 -3.67 -42.31
C PHE A 225 -16.47 -2.56 -41.30
N ALA A 226 -17.60 -1.87 -41.43
CA ALA A 226 -18.00 -0.79 -40.56
C ALA A 226 -19.22 -1.16 -39.71
N ALA A 227 -19.23 -0.73 -38.45
CA ALA A 227 -20.40 -0.70 -37.59
C ALA A 227 -20.57 0.69 -36.97
N THR A 228 -21.80 1.03 -36.60
CA THR A 228 -22.14 2.31 -36.00
C THR A 228 -23.06 2.12 -34.82
N LYS A 229 -23.05 3.07 -33.88
CA LYS A 229 -23.92 3.09 -32.69
C LYS A 229 -23.84 1.80 -31.87
N ILE A 230 -22.64 1.34 -31.55
CA ILE A 230 -22.42 0.17 -30.71
C ILE A 230 -22.44 0.62 -29.24
N SER A 231 -23.16 -0.11 -28.40
CA SER A 231 -23.12 0.06 -26.95
C SER A 231 -22.41 -1.12 -26.32
N PHE A 232 -21.33 -0.83 -25.60
CA PHE A 232 -20.65 -1.75 -24.73
C PHE A 232 -21.17 -1.58 -23.29
N SER A 233 -21.51 -2.69 -22.66
CA SER A 233 -21.81 -2.73 -21.23
C SER A 233 -21.25 -4.00 -20.61
N GLU A 234 -20.79 -3.86 -19.38
CA GLU A 234 -20.44 -4.93 -18.45
C GLU A 234 -21.56 -5.97 -18.21
N ARG A 235 -22.81 -5.68 -18.64
CA ARG A 235 -23.98 -6.57 -18.49
C ARG A 235 -24.55 -7.02 -19.84
N MET A 236 -23.87 -6.73 -20.95
CA MET A 236 -24.38 -7.03 -22.29
C MET A 236 -24.56 -8.54 -22.49
N LYS A 237 -25.70 -8.95 -23.03
CA LYS A 237 -26.04 -10.36 -23.29
C LYS A 237 -26.59 -10.50 -24.69
N ASN A 238 -25.92 -11.30 -25.52
CA ASN A 238 -26.31 -11.56 -26.90
C ASN A 238 -26.62 -10.27 -27.70
N THR A 239 -25.83 -9.22 -27.47
CA THR A 239 -26.02 -7.92 -28.11
C THR A 239 -25.56 -7.98 -29.55
N GLU A 240 -26.43 -7.58 -30.46
CA GLU A 240 -26.19 -7.64 -31.90
C GLU A 240 -25.34 -6.45 -32.38
N ILE A 241 -24.24 -6.74 -33.08
CA ILE A 241 -23.38 -5.77 -33.75
C ILE A 241 -23.35 -6.12 -35.23
N LYS A 242 -23.84 -5.20 -36.07
CA LYS A 242 -23.85 -5.37 -37.53
C LYS A 242 -22.61 -4.71 -38.15
N LEU A 243 -21.69 -5.54 -38.62
CA LEU A 243 -20.54 -5.14 -39.42
C LEU A 243 -20.93 -5.19 -40.91
N SER A 244 -20.77 -4.10 -41.65
CA SER A 244 -21.17 -4.03 -43.07
C SER A 244 -20.05 -3.56 -43.98
N TYR A 245 -19.96 -4.16 -45.17
CA TYR A 245 -19.12 -3.73 -46.28
C TYR A 245 -19.88 -3.91 -47.60
N GLY A 246 -20.26 -2.80 -48.24
CA GLY A 246 -21.12 -2.83 -49.43
C GLY A 246 -22.46 -3.51 -49.14
N PHE A 247 -22.77 -4.60 -49.85
CA PHE A 247 -23.97 -5.41 -49.65
C PHE A 247 -23.78 -6.56 -48.64
N ILE A 248 -22.56 -6.75 -48.12
CA ILE A 248 -22.25 -7.82 -47.17
C ILE A 248 -22.48 -7.28 -45.76
N THR A 249 -23.28 -7.99 -44.96
CA THR A 249 -23.46 -7.73 -43.53
C THR A 249 -23.12 -8.99 -42.75
N VAL A 250 -22.24 -8.85 -41.76
CA VAL A 250 -21.91 -9.87 -40.77
C VAL A 250 -22.52 -9.46 -39.44
N THR A 251 -23.32 -10.35 -38.88
CA THR A 251 -23.85 -10.18 -37.52
C THR A 251 -22.89 -10.81 -36.52
N VAL A 252 -22.45 -10.02 -35.56
CA VAL A 252 -21.67 -10.44 -34.40
C VAL A 252 -22.54 -10.33 -33.16
N PHE A 253 -22.60 -11.39 -32.35
CA PHE A 253 -23.24 -11.37 -31.05
C PHE A 253 -22.19 -11.21 -29.97
N ALA A 254 -22.35 -10.20 -29.12
CA ALA A 254 -21.44 -9.91 -28.02
C ALA A 254 -22.07 -10.22 -26.67
N THR A 255 -21.34 -10.91 -25.79
CA THR A 255 -21.76 -11.22 -24.42
C THR A 255 -20.62 -10.95 -23.44
N ALA A 256 -20.89 -10.12 -22.43
CA ALA A 256 -19.97 -9.89 -21.32
C ALA A 256 -20.23 -10.91 -20.20
N PHE A 257 -19.16 -11.45 -19.62
CA PHE A 257 -19.24 -12.39 -18.50
C PHE A 257 -18.00 -12.31 -17.60
N HIS A 258 -18.17 -12.82 -16.38
CA HIS A 258 -17.06 -13.05 -15.45
C HIS A 258 -16.38 -14.38 -15.76
N GLU A 259 -15.10 -14.37 -16.13
CA GLU A 259 -14.33 -15.60 -16.32
C GLU A 259 -13.88 -16.12 -14.94
N THR A 260 -14.76 -16.85 -14.24
CA THR A 260 -14.59 -17.26 -12.84
C THR A 260 -13.33 -18.09 -12.61
N ASP A 261 -12.94 -18.91 -13.57
CA ASP A 261 -11.74 -19.74 -13.49
C ASP A 261 -10.45 -18.91 -13.51
N ALA A 262 -10.54 -17.65 -13.96
CA ALA A 262 -9.44 -16.69 -13.97
C ALA A 262 -9.47 -15.70 -12.78
N LEU A 263 -10.41 -15.86 -11.84
CA LEU A 263 -10.48 -15.04 -10.62
C LEU A 263 -9.29 -15.33 -9.71
N LYS A 264 -8.54 -14.29 -9.35
CA LYS A 264 -7.38 -14.39 -8.45
C LYS A 264 -7.59 -13.53 -7.22
N ILE A 265 -7.38 -14.11 -6.05
CA ILE A 265 -7.58 -13.45 -4.77
C ILE A 265 -6.40 -13.76 -3.83
N LYS A 266 -5.86 -12.72 -3.22
CA LYS A 266 -4.95 -12.84 -2.08
C LYS A 266 -5.57 -12.10 -0.90
N SER A 267 -6.01 -12.86 0.11
CA SER A 267 -6.57 -12.30 1.34
C SER A 267 -5.49 -12.21 2.41
N GLY A 268 -5.31 -11.03 2.99
CA GLY A 268 -4.44 -10.80 4.14
C GLY A 268 -5.16 -10.02 5.24
N SER A 269 -4.45 -9.76 6.34
CA SER A 269 -4.98 -9.05 7.51
C SER A 269 -5.19 -7.56 7.27
N VAL A 270 -4.49 -6.97 6.32
CA VAL A 270 -4.51 -5.52 6.06
C VAL A 270 -5.35 -5.17 4.84
N ARG A 271 -5.21 -5.94 3.76
CA ARG A 271 -5.91 -5.74 2.50
C ARG A 271 -6.15 -7.06 1.74
N VAL A 272 -7.20 -7.06 0.92
CA VAL A 272 -7.46 -8.11 -0.07
C VAL A 272 -7.06 -7.58 -1.45
N LEU A 273 -6.22 -8.32 -2.17
CA LEU A 273 -5.94 -8.12 -3.58
C LEU A 273 -6.87 -9.02 -4.39
N ARG A 274 -7.69 -8.45 -5.28
CA ARG A 274 -8.59 -9.20 -6.16
C ARG A 274 -8.38 -8.76 -7.59
N GLU A 275 -8.09 -9.71 -8.46
CA GLU A 275 -8.06 -9.52 -9.91
C GLU A 275 -9.13 -10.42 -10.52
N HIS A 276 -10.05 -9.82 -11.27
CA HIS A 276 -11.01 -10.55 -12.09
C HIS A 276 -10.85 -10.17 -13.54
N ILE A 277 -11.30 -11.04 -14.43
CA ILE A 277 -11.32 -10.79 -15.86
C ILE A 277 -12.75 -10.46 -16.28
N LEU A 278 -12.93 -9.23 -16.78
CA LEU A 278 -14.10 -8.88 -17.58
C LEU A 278 -13.85 -9.44 -18.98
N ALA A 279 -14.53 -10.54 -19.31
CA ALA A 279 -14.44 -11.19 -20.60
C ALA A 279 -15.60 -10.76 -21.49
N VAL A 280 -15.32 -10.53 -22.77
CA VAL A 280 -16.30 -10.14 -23.78
C VAL A 280 -16.14 -11.09 -24.94
N GLU A 281 -17.09 -12.01 -25.07
CA GLU A 281 -17.13 -12.98 -26.15
C GLU A 281 -17.85 -12.39 -27.36
N PHE A 282 -17.24 -12.53 -28.54
CA PHE A 282 -17.79 -12.15 -29.82
C PHE A 282 -18.03 -13.42 -30.64
N LYS A 283 -19.28 -13.67 -31.02
CA LYS A 283 -19.71 -14.85 -31.78
C LYS A 283 -20.25 -14.46 -33.15
N THR A 284 -19.78 -15.13 -34.19
CA THR A 284 -20.37 -15.09 -35.53
C THR A 284 -20.62 -16.51 -36.04
N THR A 285 -21.09 -16.65 -37.28
CA THR A 285 -21.24 -17.99 -37.89
C THR A 285 -19.86 -18.61 -38.11
N GLY A 286 -19.49 -19.58 -37.27
CA GLY A 286 -18.25 -20.35 -37.39
C GLY A 286 -17.01 -19.74 -36.70
N LEU A 287 -17.13 -18.61 -36.00
CA LEU A 287 -16.03 -17.98 -35.27
C LEU A 287 -16.48 -17.54 -33.87
N ILE A 288 -15.61 -17.77 -32.88
CA ILE A 288 -15.74 -17.27 -31.52
C ILE A 288 -14.40 -16.64 -31.14
N ASP A 289 -14.42 -15.41 -30.66
CA ASP A 289 -13.27 -14.75 -30.07
C ASP A 289 -13.64 -14.16 -28.71
N THR A 290 -12.68 -13.99 -27.81
CA THR A 290 -12.93 -13.46 -26.46
C THR A 290 -11.86 -12.47 -26.06
N SER A 291 -12.28 -11.21 -25.94
CA SER A 291 -11.45 -10.16 -25.36
C SER A 291 -11.48 -10.24 -23.84
N ARG A 292 -10.34 -10.03 -23.19
CA ARG A 292 -10.17 -10.18 -21.74
C ARG A 292 -9.56 -8.92 -21.16
N ILE A 293 -10.24 -8.33 -20.19
CA ILE A 293 -9.79 -7.12 -19.51
C ILE A 293 -9.53 -7.48 -18.05
N PRO A 294 -8.26 -7.59 -17.61
CA PRO A 294 -7.94 -7.81 -16.22
C PRO A 294 -8.19 -6.55 -15.39
N ILE A 295 -8.86 -6.72 -14.26
CA ILE A 295 -9.26 -5.62 -13.39
C ILE A 295 -8.87 -5.94 -11.96
N THR A 296 -7.87 -5.20 -11.48
CA THR A 296 -7.37 -5.30 -10.11
C THR A 296 -8.06 -4.30 -9.20
N THR A 297 -8.55 -4.78 -8.07
CA THR A 297 -9.11 -3.97 -6.98
C THR A 297 -8.44 -4.35 -5.67
N ILE A 298 -8.11 -3.36 -4.85
CA ILE A 298 -7.48 -3.55 -3.54
C ILE A 298 -8.43 -3.06 -2.47
N TYR A 299 -8.77 -3.93 -1.52
CA TYR A 299 -9.73 -3.65 -0.46
C TYR A 299 -9.00 -3.52 0.87
N TYR A 300 -9.08 -2.37 1.53
CA TYR A 300 -8.63 -2.13 2.89
C TYR A 300 -9.81 -2.11 3.85
N GLY A 301 -9.53 -2.04 5.16
CA GLY A 301 -10.59 -1.97 6.17
C GLY A 301 -11.56 -0.81 6.00
N LYS A 302 -11.10 0.37 5.53
CA LYS A 302 -11.95 1.57 5.41
C LYS A 302 -12.01 2.18 4.01
N SER A 303 -11.31 1.58 3.05
CA SER A 303 -11.22 2.09 1.69
C SER A 303 -11.13 0.97 0.67
N ILE A 304 -11.50 1.30 -0.57
CA ILE A 304 -11.33 0.46 -1.75
C ILE A 304 -10.55 1.28 -2.78
N ASP A 305 -9.43 0.73 -3.22
CA ASP A 305 -8.65 1.25 -4.32
C ASP A 305 -9.00 0.48 -5.59
N PHE A 306 -9.70 1.14 -6.50
CA PHE A 306 -10.02 0.66 -7.82
C PHE A 306 -9.12 1.33 -8.85
N LYS A 307 -8.36 0.55 -9.61
CA LYS A 307 -7.49 1.06 -10.66
C LYS A 307 -8.00 0.52 -12.00
N PRO A 308 -8.88 1.25 -12.72
CA PRO A 308 -9.33 0.86 -14.06
C PRO A 308 -8.24 1.08 -15.12
N SER A 309 -6.95 1.02 -14.76
CA SER A 309 -5.88 1.14 -15.74
C SER A 309 -5.86 -0.12 -16.60
N PHE A 310 -6.48 -0.05 -17.77
CA PHE A 310 -6.24 -0.98 -18.86
C PHE A 310 -5.74 -0.18 -20.06
N GLY A 311 -4.79 -0.77 -20.78
CA GLY A 311 -4.51 -0.38 -22.15
C GLY A 311 -5.52 -1.10 -23.03
N LEU A 312 -6.31 -0.37 -23.81
CA LEU A 312 -7.08 -1.01 -24.87
C LEU A 312 -6.16 -1.12 -26.08
N ASN A 313 -5.53 -2.28 -26.27
CA ASN A 313 -4.90 -2.59 -27.54
C ASN A 313 -6.01 -2.91 -28.55
N ILE A 314 -6.27 -1.98 -29.46
CA ILE A 314 -7.33 -2.11 -30.47
C ILE A 314 -6.86 -2.94 -31.68
N GLY A 315 -5.60 -3.38 -31.71
CA GLY A 315 -5.06 -4.21 -32.78
C GLY A 315 -4.89 -3.45 -34.11
N GLY A 316 -4.04 -4.01 -34.98
CA GLY A 316 -3.78 -3.44 -36.31
C GLY A 316 -4.97 -3.59 -37.27
N ASP A 317 -5.91 -4.50 -36.99
CA ASP A 317 -7.10 -4.69 -37.81
C ASP A 317 -8.17 -3.63 -37.55
N VAL A 318 -8.23 -2.98 -36.39
CA VAL A 318 -9.11 -1.82 -36.20
C VAL A 318 -8.53 -0.62 -36.95
N GLN A 319 -9.20 -0.18 -38.00
CA GLN A 319 -8.77 0.95 -38.82
C GLN A 319 -9.29 2.28 -38.28
N GLU A 320 -10.47 2.28 -37.68
CA GLU A 320 -11.13 3.47 -37.13
C GLU A 320 -11.94 3.08 -35.89
N LEU A 321 -11.83 3.86 -34.83
CA LEU A 321 -12.66 3.72 -33.62
C LEU A 321 -12.98 5.12 -33.13
N ASP A 322 -14.26 5.48 -33.20
CA ASP A 322 -14.82 6.75 -32.74
C ASP A 322 -15.74 6.46 -31.55
N LEU A 323 -15.32 6.88 -30.36
CA LEU A 323 -16.09 6.77 -29.12
C LEU A 323 -16.86 8.07 -28.87
N GLU A 324 -18.18 7.97 -28.68
CA GLU A 324 -18.97 9.05 -28.06
C GLU A 324 -18.51 9.21 -26.61
N TYR A 325 -18.40 8.08 -25.89
CA TYR A 325 -17.75 8.07 -24.58
C TYR A 325 -17.25 6.69 -24.16
N ILE A 326 -16.34 6.69 -23.20
CA ILE A 326 -16.06 5.57 -22.30
C ILE A 326 -16.18 6.03 -20.84
N GLU A 327 -16.70 5.16 -19.99
CA GLU A 327 -17.10 5.47 -18.63
C GLU A 327 -16.66 4.38 -17.65
N PHE A 328 -16.16 4.83 -16.50
CA PHE A 328 -16.03 4.04 -15.27
C PHE A 328 -16.91 4.68 -14.22
N SER A 329 -17.86 3.93 -13.68
CA SER A 329 -18.81 4.50 -12.74
C SER A 329 -19.27 3.49 -11.70
N GLN A 330 -19.76 4.04 -10.60
CA GLN A 330 -20.49 3.34 -9.56
C GLN A 330 -21.95 3.77 -9.65
N GLY A 331 -22.82 2.82 -9.97
CA GLY A 331 -24.27 2.99 -10.00
C GLY A 331 -24.90 2.59 -8.68
N PHE A 332 -25.83 3.39 -8.19
CA PHE A 332 -26.49 3.23 -6.92
C PHE A 332 -27.96 2.83 -7.10
N ASN A 333 -28.44 1.98 -6.20
CA ASN A 333 -29.82 1.51 -6.20
C ASN A 333 -30.74 2.49 -5.43
N SER A 334 -32.04 2.20 -5.39
CA SER A 334 -33.07 3.06 -4.80
C SER A 334 -32.85 3.45 -3.33
N GLN A 335 -32.03 2.70 -2.59
CA GLN A 335 -31.69 3.00 -1.19
C GLN A 335 -30.73 4.18 -1.03
N SER A 336 -30.07 4.62 -2.10
CA SER A 336 -29.16 5.79 -2.10
C SER A 336 -29.87 7.12 -2.32
N MET A 337 -31.20 7.14 -2.28
CA MET A 337 -31.97 8.36 -2.44
C MET A 337 -31.91 9.28 -1.21
N GLN A 338 -32.24 10.56 -1.44
CA GLN A 338 -32.31 11.61 -0.42
C GLN A 338 -30.98 11.88 0.29
N VAL A 339 -29.86 11.70 -0.42
CA VAL A 339 -28.51 12.00 0.08
C VAL A 339 -28.07 13.39 -0.36
N LYS A 340 -27.11 13.98 0.34
CA LYS A 340 -26.47 15.24 -0.09
C LYS A 340 -25.22 14.90 -0.88
N PHE A 341 -25.13 15.39 -2.11
CA PHE A 341 -23.93 15.26 -2.94
C PHE A 341 -22.97 16.41 -2.70
N PHE A 342 -21.68 16.07 -2.62
CA PHE A 342 -20.58 17.00 -2.43
C PHE A 342 -19.52 16.79 -3.51
N GLY A 343 -18.95 17.88 -4.00
CA GLY A 343 -17.81 17.85 -4.90
C GLY A 343 -17.22 19.24 -5.10
N ASN A 344 -15.97 19.30 -5.54
CA ASN A 344 -15.33 20.57 -5.87
C ASN A 344 -15.32 20.81 -7.39
N GLY A 345 -15.91 21.93 -7.83
CA GLY A 345 -16.05 22.25 -9.25
C GLY A 345 -17.13 21.43 -9.97
N PHE A 346 -17.99 20.73 -9.23
CA PHE A 346 -19.20 20.12 -9.79
C PHE A 346 -20.26 21.19 -9.93
N VAL A 347 -20.71 21.43 -11.17
CA VAL A 347 -21.75 22.41 -11.47
C VAL A 347 -23.00 21.72 -12.00
N SER A 348 -24.15 22.15 -11.47
CA SER A 348 -25.49 22.06 -12.05
C SER A 348 -26.14 23.40 -11.73
N GLY A 349 -26.05 24.37 -12.65
CA GLY A 349 -26.29 25.78 -12.30
C GLY A 349 -25.28 26.31 -11.25
N THR A 350 -25.74 26.93 -10.16
CA THR A 350 -24.91 27.56 -9.09
C THR A 350 -24.77 26.77 -7.79
N ALA A 351 -25.45 25.62 -7.63
CA ALA A 351 -25.57 24.96 -6.33
C ALA A 351 -24.44 23.95 -6.06
N GLN A 352 -23.58 24.27 -5.09
CA GLN A 352 -22.82 23.27 -4.33
C GLN A 352 -23.74 22.71 -3.23
N ASP A 353 -23.57 21.44 -2.84
CA ASP A 353 -24.33 20.79 -1.76
C ASP A 353 -25.80 20.52 -2.09
N SER A 354 -26.04 19.85 -3.22
CA SER A 354 -27.39 19.54 -3.68
C SER A 354 -27.95 18.27 -3.04
N LEU A 355 -29.22 18.34 -2.63
CA LEU A 355 -29.99 17.17 -2.26
C LEU A 355 -30.28 16.34 -3.53
N ILE A 356 -29.99 15.05 -3.46
CA ILE A 356 -30.21 14.07 -4.52
C ILE A 356 -31.52 13.37 -4.23
N ASN A 357 -32.56 13.68 -4.99
CA ASN A 357 -33.92 13.19 -4.72
C ASN A 357 -34.74 12.97 -5.99
N LYS A 358 -34.08 12.81 -7.15
CA LYS A 358 -34.69 12.71 -8.49
C LYS A 358 -35.35 13.97 -9.01
N SER A 359 -35.27 15.11 -8.32
CA SER A 359 -36.00 16.32 -8.69
C SER A 359 -35.05 17.48 -8.97
N PRO A 360 -34.91 17.93 -10.24
CA PRO A 360 -35.54 17.39 -11.43
C PRO A 360 -34.91 16.07 -11.89
N GLU A 361 -35.67 15.27 -12.65
CA GLU A 361 -35.16 14.02 -13.21
C GLU A 361 -33.98 14.29 -14.15
N ASN A 362 -33.05 13.34 -14.24
CA ASN A 362 -31.87 13.43 -15.10
C ASN A 362 -30.93 14.62 -14.80
N THR A 363 -31.01 15.19 -13.59
CA THR A 363 -30.04 16.20 -13.14
C THR A 363 -28.65 15.60 -13.13
N ILE A 364 -27.72 16.27 -13.82
CA ILE A 364 -26.31 15.93 -13.81
C ILE A 364 -25.46 17.04 -13.22
N PHE A 365 -24.59 16.66 -12.29
CA PHE A 365 -23.50 17.46 -11.79
C PHE A 365 -22.22 17.04 -12.52
N LYS A 366 -21.51 17.97 -13.15
CA LYS A 366 -20.25 17.69 -13.83
C LYS A 366 -19.13 18.56 -13.28
N LYS A 367 -17.95 17.96 -13.10
CA LYS A 367 -16.68 18.68 -13.07
C LYS A 367 -15.96 18.38 -14.39
N VAL A 368 -15.97 19.37 -15.27
CA VAL A 368 -15.17 19.36 -16.49
C VAL A 368 -13.68 19.35 -16.13
N LEU A 369 -12.91 18.49 -16.78
CA LEU A 369 -11.47 18.32 -16.57
C LEU A 369 -10.71 19.04 -17.69
N SER A 370 -10.16 20.20 -17.35
CA SER A 370 -9.35 21.01 -18.26
C SER A 370 -7.91 20.48 -18.37
N ALA A 371 -7.03 21.20 -19.08
CA ALA A 371 -5.62 20.80 -19.20
C ALA A 371 -4.86 20.97 -17.87
N THR A 372 -5.33 21.85 -16.99
CA THR A 372 -4.74 22.08 -15.67
C THR A 372 -5.28 21.13 -14.61
N ASP A 373 -6.35 20.40 -14.90
CA ASP A 373 -6.93 19.39 -14.00
C ASP A 373 -6.32 17.98 -14.24
N TRP A 374 -5.60 17.76 -15.34
CA TRP A 374 -5.02 16.47 -15.70
C TRP A 374 -3.56 16.61 -16.15
N PRO A 375 -2.58 15.96 -15.48
CA PRO A 375 -2.76 15.05 -14.34
C PRO A 375 -3.14 15.81 -13.06
N GLY A 376 -3.91 15.18 -12.18
CA GLY A 376 -4.46 15.84 -11.01
C GLY A 376 -5.28 14.92 -10.10
N LYS A 377 -5.62 15.43 -8.91
CA LYS A 377 -6.47 14.73 -7.95
C LYS A 377 -7.74 15.51 -7.72
N HIS A 378 -8.85 14.80 -7.63
CA HIS A 378 -10.17 15.37 -7.46
C HIS A 378 -10.98 14.55 -6.48
N TRP A 379 -12.08 15.10 -5.99
CA TRP A 379 -12.95 14.39 -5.08
C TRP A 379 -14.42 14.69 -5.31
N TYR A 380 -15.23 13.70 -4.94
CA TYR A 380 -16.67 13.79 -4.83
C TYR A 380 -17.15 12.81 -3.77
N GLY A 381 -18.38 12.97 -3.31
CA GLY A 381 -18.95 12.10 -2.29
C GLY A 381 -20.41 12.41 -2.05
N PHE A 382 -21.05 11.60 -1.22
CA PHE A 382 -22.36 11.91 -0.69
C PHE A 382 -22.43 11.58 0.79
N SER A 383 -23.33 12.25 1.50
CA SER A 383 -23.66 11.96 2.89
C SER A 383 -25.16 11.72 3.02
N GLY A 384 -25.53 10.82 3.92
CA GLY A 384 -26.91 10.66 4.37
C GLY A 384 -27.54 11.98 4.81
N ALA A 385 -28.86 12.07 4.65
CA ALA A 385 -29.69 13.13 5.19
C ALA A 385 -30.93 12.55 5.87
N ALA A 386 -31.67 13.40 6.60
CA ALA A 386 -32.96 13.02 7.18
C ALA A 386 -33.91 12.59 6.04
N GLY A 387 -34.41 11.34 6.10
CA GLY A 387 -35.27 10.74 5.08
C GLY A 387 -34.57 9.73 4.15
N SER A 388 -33.23 9.69 4.14
CA SER A 388 -32.47 8.68 3.40
C SER A 388 -32.42 7.34 4.14
N SER A 389 -32.36 6.22 3.40
CA SER A 389 -32.08 4.89 3.95
C SER A 389 -30.66 4.76 4.51
N ILE A 390 -29.75 5.68 4.16
CA ILE A 390 -28.38 5.74 4.67
C ILE A 390 -28.11 7.01 5.47
N ASN A 391 -29.02 7.36 6.37
CA ASN A 391 -28.98 8.57 7.20
C ASN A 391 -27.86 8.63 8.24
N ASN A 392 -27.01 7.60 8.35
CA ASN A 392 -25.81 7.60 9.17
C ASN A 392 -24.60 7.02 8.41
N ALA A 393 -24.40 7.45 7.16
CA ALA A 393 -23.23 7.06 6.39
C ALA A 393 -22.85 8.11 5.35
N SER A 394 -21.58 8.07 4.97
CA SER A 394 -21.06 8.87 3.87
C SER A 394 -20.16 8.04 2.96
N PHE A 395 -20.18 8.42 1.70
CA PHE A 395 -19.25 7.98 0.67
C PHE A 395 -18.36 9.15 0.29
N PHE A 396 -17.06 8.91 0.19
CA PHE A 396 -16.08 9.91 -0.24
C PHE A 396 -15.08 9.24 -1.17
N SER A 397 -14.89 9.76 -2.37
CA SER A 397 -13.96 9.20 -3.35
C SER A 397 -12.95 10.24 -3.79
N ILE A 398 -11.67 9.85 -3.78
CA ILE A 398 -10.60 10.58 -4.45
C ILE A 398 -10.37 9.91 -5.81
N CYS A 399 -10.44 10.69 -6.87
CA CYS A 399 -10.05 10.28 -8.21
C CYS A 399 -8.69 10.89 -8.54
N GLU A 400 -7.70 10.04 -8.78
CA GLU A 400 -6.37 10.42 -9.24
C GLU A 400 -6.27 10.15 -10.74
N LEU A 401 -5.92 11.18 -11.50
CA LEU A 401 -5.73 11.14 -12.95
C LEU A 401 -4.24 11.33 -13.24
N ASN A 402 -3.64 10.37 -13.91
CA ASN A 402 -2.21 10.35 -14.23
C ASN A 402 -1.99 10.23 -15.74
N GLY A 403 -0.72 10.27 -16.15
CA GLY A 403 -0.34 10.13 -17.56
C GLY A 403 -0.79 11.31 -18.43
N GLU A 404 -0.69 11.12 -19.74
CA GLU A 404 -1.13 12.11 -20.70
C GLU A 404 -2.66 12.22 -20.69
N ARG A 405 -3.15 13.46 -20.74
CA ARG A 405 -4.58 13.70 -20.88
C ARG A 405 -5.05 13.17 -22.23
N ILE A 406 -6.08 12.35 -22.22
CA ILE A 406 -6.77 11.96 -23.44
C ILE A 406 -7.44 13.21 -24.02
N ILE A 407 -6.99 13.65 -25.20
CA ILE A 407 -7.50 14.83 -25.89
C ILE A 407 -8.72 14.40 -26.73
N PRO A 408 -9.94 14.83 -26.36
CA PRO A 408 -11.11 14.62 -27.21
C PRO A 408 -10.95 15.38 -28.53
N ASN A 409 -11.55 14.87 -29.60
CA ASN A 409 -11.54 15.55 -30.90
C ASN A 409 -12.53 16.74 -30.97
N THR A 410 -13.40 16.89 -29.96
CA THR A 410 -14.43 17.92 -29.88
C THR A 410 -14.21 18.87 -28.69
N SER A 411 -15.11 19.85 -28.55
CA SER A 411 -15.22 20.76 -27.41
C SER A 411 -15.80 20.12 -26.14
N LEU A 412 -16.05 18.80 -26.09
CA LEU A 412 -16.54 18.10 -24.90
C LEU A 412 -15.37 17.47 -24.10
N PRO A 413 -14.86 18.16 -23.06
CA PRO A 413 -13.77 17.65 -22.25
C PRO A 413 -14.18 16.44 -21.40
N PRO A 414 -13.22 15.59 -20.99
CA PRO A 414 -13.45 14.58 -19.96
C PRO A 414 -14.09 15.21 -18.71
N ALA A 415 -14.91 14.44 -18.01
CA ALA A 415 -15.57 14.95 -16.81
C ALA A 415 -15.69 13.88 -15.73
N LEU A 416 -15.50 14.30 -14.49
CA LEU A 416 -16.12 13.60 -13.36
C LEU A 416 -17.59 14.01 -13.33
N PHE A 417 -18.46 13.05 -13.06
CA PHE A 417 -19.89 13.32 -13.06
C PHE A 417 -20.61 12.60 -11.92
N TYR A 418 -21.78 13.13 -11.61
CA TYR A 418 -22.81 12.49 -10.79
C TYR A 418 -24.17 12.75 -11.45
N TYR A 419 -24.87 11.71 -11.89
CA TYR A 419 -26.30 11.83 -12.21
C TYR A 419 -27.11 11.45 -10.96
N ASP A 420 -28.07 12.29 -10.58
CA ASP A 420 -28.99 12.02 -9.46
C ASP A 420 -29.89 10.82 -9.76
N TYR A 421 -30.54 10.86 -10.91
CA TYR A 421 -31.44 9.82 -11.37
C TYR A 421 -31.27 9.66 -12.86
N LYS A 422 -31.08 8.43 -13.32
CA LYS A 422 -30.98 8.11 -14.74
C LYS A 422 -32.10 7.13 -15.09
N ASN A 423 -33.04 7.61 -15.89
CA ASN A 423 -34.08 6.78 -16.49
C ASN A 423 -33.79 6.68 -17.98
N ASP A 424 -33.03 5.66 -18.37
CA ASP A 424 -32.83 5.34 -19.78
C ASP A 424 -33.95 4.37 -20.20
N ALA A 425 -34.58 4.59 -21.36
CA ALA A 425 -35.62 3.71 -21.87
C ALA A 425 -35.14 2.25 -22.10
N ASP A 426 -33.82 2.05 -22.16
CA ASP A 426 -33.15 0.79 -22.49
C ASP A 426 -32.46 0.10 -21.28
N ASP A 427 -32.51 0.67 -20.06
CA ASP A 427 -31.86 0.09 -18.86
C ASP A 427 -32.74 0.27 -17.60
N ALA A 428 -32.47 -0.52 -16.55
CA ALA A 428 -33.11 -0.35 -15.26
C ALA A 428 -32.76 1.02 -14.67
N ALA A 429 -33.73 1.67 -14.02
CA ALA A 429 -33.54 2.98 -13.43
C ALA A 429 -32.42 2.96 -12.37
N ILE A 430 -31.52 3.95 -12.45
CA ILE A 430 -30.38 4.10 -11.54
C ILE A 430 -30.61 5.34 -10.68
N TYR A 431 -30.41 5.19 -9.38
CA TYR A 431 -30.73 6.20 -8.37
C TYR A 431 -29.45 6.86 -7.83
N GLY A 432 -28.61 7.28 -8.77
CA GLY A 432 -27.30 7.84 -8.51
C GLY A 432 -26.26 7.13 -9.36
N ILE A 433 -25.50 7.83 -10.18
CA ILE A 433 -24.35 7.24 -10.86
C ILE A 433 -23.20 8.23 -10.89
N SER A 434 -22.06 7.80 -10.37
CA SER A 434 -20.89 8.64 -10.18
C SER A 434 -19.67 8.04 -10.83
N GLY A 435 -18.87 8.82 -11.55
CA GLY A 435 -17.74 8.26 -12.26
C GLY A 435 -16.90 9.24 -13.03
N LEU A 436 -16.01 8.69 -13.86
CA LEU A 436 -15.25 9.40 -14.87
C LEU A 436 -15.79 9.02 -16.24
N ARG A 437 -16.03 10.02 -17.09
CA ARG A 437 -16.36 9.83 -18.49
C ARG A 437 -15.34 10.56 -19.37
N ILE A 438 -14.79 9.85 -20.34
CA ILE A 438 -13.97 10.38 -21.42
C ILE A 438 -14.86 10.45 -22.66
N TYR A 439 -14.96 11.62 -23.29
CA TYR A 439 -15.82 11.84 -24.45
C TYR A 439 -15.00 11.90 -25.74
N ASP A 440 -15.67 11.66 -26.86
CA ASP A 440 -15.24 12.00 -28.22
C ASP A 440 -13.79 11.62 -28.54
N TRP A 441 -13.42 10.40 -28.18
CA TRP A 441 -12.09 9.87 -28.43
C TRP A 441 -12.03 9.14 -29.77
N LYS A 442 -10.95 9.35 -30.52
CA LYS A 442 -10.72 8.68 -31.81
C LYS A 442 -9.38 7.97 -31.83
N LYS A 443 -9.34 6.79 -32.49
CA LYS A 443 -8.08 6.14 -32.85
C LYS A 443 -7.25 7.09 -33.74
N LYS A 444 -5.98 7.30 -33.37
CA LYS A 444 -4.99 7.95 -34.25
C LYS A 444 -4.27 6.87 -35.04
N THR A 445 -4.00 7.11 -36.32
CA THR A 445 -3.43 6.12 -37.27
C THR A 445 -2.11 5.48 -36.86
N THR A 446 -1.41 6.01 -35.86
CA THR A 446 -0.13 5.49 -35.34
C THR A 446 -0.21 4.82 -33.98
N ASN A 447 -1.32 4.96 -33.24
CA ASN A 447 -1.43 4.45 -31.87
C ASN A 447 -2.52 3.39 -31.78
N ASP A 448 -2.09 2.14 -31.63
CA ASP A 448 -2.96 0.99 -31.42
C ASP A 448 -3.35 0.81 -29.94
N ALA A 449 -2.98 1.75 -29.08
CA ALA A 449 -3.32 1.72 -27.66
C ALA A 449 -3.64 3.10 -27.11
N PHE A 450 -4.60 3.15 -26.19
CA PHE A 450 -4.74 4.24 -25.23
C PHE A 450 -4.82 3.66 -23.81
N GLU A 451 -4.22 4.35 -22.85
CA GLU A 451 -4.26 3.99 -21.44
C GLU A 451 -5.05 5.04 -20.66
N ILE A 452 -6.03 4.58 -19.88
CA ILE A 452 -6.69 5.43 -18.88
C ILE A 452 -6.01 5.18 -17.54
N ASN A 453 -4.94 5.92 -17.27
CA ASN A 453 -4.23 5.81 -16.00
C ASN A 453 -4.96 6.63 -14.91
N SER A 454 -6.05 6.05 -14.39
CA SER A 454 -6.80 6.60 -13.27
C SER A 454 -6.84 5.64 -12.09
N ARG A 455 -7.02 6.20 -10.90
CA ARG A 455 -7.25 5.44 -9.66
C ARG A 455 -8.38 6.10 -8.88
N PHE A 456 -9.35 5.31 -8.46
CA PHE A 456 -10.39 5.71 -7.54
C PHE A 456 -10.08 5.11 -6.17
N ARG A 457 -9.91 5.97 -5.19
CA ARG A 457 -9.85 5.57 -3.79
C ARG A 457 -11.13 6.01 -3.11
N SER A 458 -12.01 5.05 -2.86
CA SER A 458 -13.30 5.28 -2.22
C SER A 458 -13.25 4.91 -0.75
N TYR A 459 -13.81 5.75 0.10
CA TYR A 459 -13.90 5.61 1.54
C TYR A 459 -15.36 5.55 1.95
N TYR A 460 -15.67 4.60 2.83
CA TYR A 460 -17.02 4.37 3.35
C TYR A 460 -17.03 4.69 4.83
N LEU A 461 -17.71 5.78 5.20
CA LEU A 461 -17.66 6.35 6.54
C LEU A 461 -18.98 6.03 7.26
N PRO A 462 -18.95 5.42 8.46
CA PRO A 462 -20.15 5.04 9.23
C PRO A 462 -20.77 6.22 9.99
N GLN A 463 -20.79 7.39 9.35
CA GLN A 463 -21.30 8.65 9.88
C GLN A 463 -21.62 9.62 8.74
N ASN A 464 -22.56 10.53 8.96
CA ASN A 464 -22.77 11.66 8.06
C ASN A 464 -21.57 12.62 8.12
N SER A 465 -21.21 13.20 6.99
CA SER A 465 -20.10 14.14 6.86
C SER A 465 -20.56 15.41 6.17
N LYS A 466 -20.02 16.54 6.61
CA LYS A 466 -20.18 17.83 5.96
C LYS A 466 -19.21 17.95 4.78
N ARG A 467 -19.52 18.83 3.83
CA ARG A 467 -18.59 19.19 2.74
C ARG A 467 -17.21 19.61 3.25
N SER A 468 -17.16 20.43 4.31
CA SER A 468 -15.89 20.88 4.90
C SER A 468 -15.04 19.74 5.45
N GLU A 469 -15.67 18.71 6.01
CA GLU A 469 -14.99 17.52 6.54
C GLU A 469 -14.45 16.66 5.39
N MET A 470 -15.22 16.46 4.32
CA MET A 470 -14.74 15.76 3.13
C MET A 470 -13.63 16.52 2.39
N GLN A 471 -13.71 17.86 2.33
CA GLN A 471 -12.63 18.69 1.79
C GLN A 471 -11.35 18.57 2.64
N ALA A 472 -11.48 18.49 3.98
CA ALA A 472 -10.34 18.25 4.86
C ALA A 472 -9.74 16.85 4.63
N LEU A 473 -10.57 15.81 4.46
CA LEU A 473 -10.11 14.47 4.07
C LEU A 473 -9.37 14.51 2.74
N PHE A 474 -9.88 15.23 1.73
CA PHE A 474 -9.21 15.39 0.45
C PHE A 474 -7.85 16.08 0.60
N ASN A 475 -7.78 17.24 1.26
CA ASN A 475 -6.54 17.99 1.44
C ASN A 475 -5.46 17.13 2.13
N LYS A 476 -5.89 16.29 3.08
CA LYS A 476 -5.02 15.38 3.82
C LYS A 476 -4.55 14.21 2.95
N TYR A 477 -5.48 13.39 2.45
CA TYR A 477 -5.18 12.12 1.78
C TYR A 477 -4.83 12.25 0.30
N SER A 478 -4.98 13.44 -0.30
CA SER A 478 -4.41 13.74 -1.62
C SER A 478 -2.88 13.88 -1.58
N LEU A 479 -2.30 14.17 -0.41
CA LEU A 479 -0.86 14.26 -0.22
C LEU A 479 -0.36 12.93 0.39
N PRO A 480 0.37 12.08 -0.37
CA PRO A 480 0.87 10.81 0.15
C PRO A 480 1.92 11.05 1.23
N THR A 481 1.93 10.19 2.26
CA THR A 481 2.97 10.22 3.30
C THR A 481 4.35 9.89 2.73
N THR A 482 5.39 10.53 3.28
CA THR A 482 6.77 10.22 2.91
C THR A 482 7.34 9.19 3.88
N LEU A 483 8.06 8.19 3.35
CA LEU A 483 8.72 7.16 4.15
C LEU A 483 10.24 7.34 4.14
N THR A 484 10.86 7.28 5.32
CA THR A 484 12.31 7.12 5.46
C THR A 484 12.64 5.87 6.26
N PHE A 485 13.85 5.34 6.04
CA PHE A 485 14.26 4.04 6.55
C PHE A 485 15.63 4.16 7.20
N SER A 486 15.80 3.59 8.39
CA SER A 486 17.11 3.40 9.00
C SER A 486 17.28 1.97 9.49
N SER A 487 18.39 1.32 9.14
CA SER A 487 18.76 0.01 9.67
C SER A 487 19.43 0.18 11.03
N GLN A 488 19.05 -0.64 12.00
CA GLN A 488 19.59 -0.61 13.36
C GLN A 488 20.04 -2.03 13.75
N ILE A 489 21.25 -2.15 14.29
CA ILE A 489 21.77 -3.39 14.90
C ILE A 489 21.56 -3.33 16.41
N TYR A 490 21.34 -4.48 17.04
CA TYR A 490 21.43 -4.57 18.50
C TYR A 490 22.92 -4.49 18.86
N PRO A 491 23.37 -3.45 19.60
CA PRO A 491 24.77 -3.34 19.96
C PRO A 491 25.13 -4.39 21.02
N ASP A 492 26.23 -5.10 20.80
CA ASP A 492 26.89 -5.85 21.85
C ASP A 492 27.63 -4.86 22.78
N LEU A 493 27.27 -4.91 24.08
CA LEU A 493 27.82 -4.03 25.11
C LEU A 493 28.49 -4.80 26.25
N VAL A 494 28.48 -6.13 26.24
CA VAL A 494 29.06 -6.92 27.33
C VAL A 494 30.38 -7.48 26.84
N LYS A 495 31.47 -7.06 27.49
CA LYS A 495 32.80 -7.57 27.14
C LYS A 495 32.94 -9.05 27.54
N PRO A 496 33.82 -9.81 26.85
CA PRO A 496 34.21 -11.14 27.30
C PRO A 496 34.76 -11.18 28.72
N GLY A 497 34.66 -12.34 29.35
CA GLY A 497 35.19 -12.60 30.69
C GLY A 497 36.70 -12.39 30.75
N VAL A 498 37.17 -11.89 31.89
CA VAL A 498 38.62 -11.77 32.14
C VAL A 498 39.19 -13.17 32.36
N VAL A 499 40.28 -13.52 31.68
CA VAL A 499 41.02 -14.76 31.96
C VAL A 499 41.87 -14.54 33.21
N THR A 500 41.54 -15.22 34.31
CA THR A 500 42.21 -15.04 35.61
C THR A 500 43.15 -16.18 36.02
N ASP A 501 43.15 -17.29 35.27
CA ASP A 501 43.85 -18.54 35.63
C ASP A 501 44.93 -18.96 34.61
N LEU A 502 45.34 -18.02 33.75
CA LEU A 502 46.41 -18.24 32.78
C LEU A 502 47.69 -18.66 33.50
N ARG A 503 48.22 -19.84 33.14
CA ARG A 503 49.41 -20.42 33.78
C ARG A 503 50.23 -21.24 32.80
N ILE A 504 51.48 -21.48 33.15
CA ILE A 504 52.37 -22.40 32.43
C ILE A 504 52.17 -23.81 32.99
N VAL A 505 51.96 -24.81 32.12
CA VAL A 505 51.78 -26.22 32.50
C VAL A 505 52.92 -27.14 32.05
N ALA A 506 53.70 -26.73 31.05
CA ALA A 506 54.93 -27.41 30.65
C ALA A 506 55.93 -26.42 30.03
N ARG A 507 57.23 -26.70 30.14
CA ARG A 507 58.29 -25.92 29.49
C ARG A 507 59.48 -26.79 29.11
N THR A 508 60.11 -26.46 28.00
CA THR A 508 61.43 -26.97 27.59
C THR A 508 62.36 -25.79 27.33
N ASP A 509 63.58 -26.05 26.86
CA ASP A 509 64.53 -24.99 26.49
C ASP A 509 64.03 -24.13 25.32
N THR A 510 63.09 -24.65 24.51
CA THR A 510 62.60 -24.02 23.28
C THR A 510 61.08 -24.05 23.18
N SER A 511 60.35 -24.26 24.28
CA SER A 511 58.88 -24.22 24.23
C SER A 511 58.25 -23.94 25.58
N VAL A 512 57.06 -23.33 25.55
CA VAL A 512 56.20 -23.13 26.70
C VAL A 512 54.78 -23.57 26.36
N THR A 513 54.16 -24.34 27.25
CA THR A 513 52.74 -24.69 27.14
C THR A 513 51.96 -23.92 28.18
N LEU A 514 51.05 -23.07 27.70
CA LEU A 514 50.10 -22.30 28.49
C LEU A 514 48.82 -23.11 28.68
N ALA A 515 48.15 -22.91 29.81
CA ALA A 515 46.79 -23.36 30.05
C ALA A 515 45.95 -22.24 30.69
N TRP A 516 44.69 -22.16 30.30
CA TRP A 516 43.71 -21.24 30.86
C TRP A 516 42.31 -21.84 30.76
N THR A 517 41.37 -21.24 31.47
CA THR A 517 39.94 -21.54 31.36
C THR A 517 39.30 -20.61 30.33
N ALA A 518 38.58 -21.17 29.34
CA ALA A 518 37.93 -20.38 28.30
C ALA A 518 36.89 -19.43 28.92
N PRO A 519 36.95 -18.11 28.64
CA PRO A 519 35.95 -17.15 29.09
C PRO A 519 34.67 -17.26 28.24
N GLY A 520 33.60 -16.64 28.72
CA GLY A 520 32.40 -16.40 27.92
C GLY A 520 32.50 -15.12 27.09
N ASP A 521 31.64 -15.02 26.08
CA ASP A 521 31.47 -13.81 25.27
C ASP A 521 30.87 -12.66 26.09
N ASP A 522 29.98 -12.97 27.03
CA ASP A 522 29.29 -12.02 27.91
C ASP A 522 29.75 -12.21 29.37
N GLY A 523 31.03 -11.92 29.66
CA GLY A 523 31.64 -12.24 30.94
C GLY A 523 32.01 -13.73 31.05
N TYR A 524 31.60 -14.42 32.12
CA TYR A 524 31.82 -15.88 32.25
C TYR A 524 30.63 -16.70 31.74
N ALA A 525 29.58 -16.03 31.28
CA ALA A 525 28.38 -16.62 30.70
C ALA A 525 28.29 -16.31 29.20
N GLY A 526 27.22 -16.76 28.56
CA GLY A 526 27.02 -16.61 27.12
C GLY A 526 27.71 -17.70 26.30
N GLY A 527 27.92 -17.43 25.02
CA GLY A 527 28.61 -18.32 24.10
C GLY A 527 30.14 -18.25 24.22
N LYS A 528 30.83 -18.89 23.27
CA LYS A 528 32.29 -18.84 23.13
C LYS A 528 32.71 -17.41 22.82
N ALA A 529 33.77 -16.93 23.47
CA ALA A 529 34.41 -15.70 23.05
C ALA A 529 34.79 -15.78 21.56
N LYS A 530 34.76 -14.65 20.84
CA LYS A 530 35.02 -14.63 19.39
C LYS A 530 36.43 -15.07 18.98
N SER A 531 37.45 -14.67 19.75
CA SER A 531 38.86 -14.95 19.43
C SER A 531 39.77 -14.71 20.63
N TYR A 532 40.94 -15.34 20.64
CA TYR A 532 42.03 -15.01 21.56
C TYR A 532 43.08 -14.11 20.91
N ILE A 533 43.73 -13.32 21.76
CA ILE A 533 45.02 -12.68 21.46
C ILE A 533 45.96 -13.07 22.59
N VAL A 534 47.10 -13.67 22.25
CA VAL A 534 48.17 -14.00 23.21
C VAL A 534 49.40 -13.18 22.84
N ARG A 535 50.00 -12.53 23.85
CA ARG A 535 51.17 -11.66 23.71
C ARG A 535 52.26 -12.07 24.69
N TYR A 536 53.50 -11.85 24.31
CA TYR A 536 54.66 -12.02 25.18
C TYR A 536 55.63 -10.84 25.03
N SER A 537 56.44 -10.59 26.06
CA SER A 537 57.49 -9.57 26.02
C SER A 537 58.78 -10.17 26.60
N ALA A 538 59.91 -9.89 25.95
CA ALA A 538 61.23 -10.22 26.48
C ALA A 538 61.70 -9.21 27.55
N VAL A 539 60.98 -8.09 27.70
CA VAL A 539 61.23 -7.06 28.72
C VAL A 539 60.16 -7.18 29.79
N ALA A 540 60.58 -7.31 31.05
CA ALA A 540 59.67 -7.39 32.19
C ALA A 540 58.87 -6.09 32.34
N PRO A 541 57.55 -6.14 32.59
CA PRO A 541 56.75 -4.95 32.88
C PRO A 541 57.28 -4.23 34.14
N THR A 542 57.46 -2.91 34.07
CA THR A 542 57.97 -2.11 35.19
C THR A 542 56.90 -1.74 36.24
N ASP A 543 55.63 -1.88 35.89
CA ASP A 543 54.48 -1.69 36.78
C ASP A 543 53.43 -2.77 36.49
N MET A 544 53.24 -3.69 37.44
CA MET A 544 52.20 -4.72 37.41
C MET A 544 50.92 -4.29 38.14
N THR A 545 50.86 -3.04 38.62
CA THR A 545 49.79 -2.49 39.46
C THR A 545 48.99 -1.37 38.79
N GLY A 546 49.48 -0.81 37.68
CA GLY A 546 48.77 0.15 36.81
C GLY A 546 47.90 -0.51 35.72
N PRO A 547 47.09 0.25 34.97
CA PRO A 547 46.28 -0.32 33.90
C PRO A 547 47.18 -1.01 32.87
N ASP A 548 46.88 -2.27 32.56
CA ASP A 548 47.64 -3.24 31.74
C ASP A 548 48.06 -2.75 30.33
N ASN A 549 47.74 -1.52 29.94
CA ASN A 549 47.90 -1.02 28.58
C ASN A 549 49.35 -0.66 28.20
N ALA A 550 50.21 -0.30 29.16
CA ALA A 550 51.56 0.20 28.87
C ALA A 550 52.47 -0.92 28.35
N TRP A 551 52.46 -2.08 29.01
CA TRP A 551 53.19 -3.25 28.53
C TRP A 551 52.49 -3.86 27.32
N TRP A 552 51.16 -3.94 27.33
CA TRP A 552 50.39 -4.56 26.24
C TRP A 552 50.63 -3.86 24.91
N ASN A 553 50.76 -2.53 24.90
CA ASN A 553 51.02 -1.72 23.70
C ASN A 553 52.49 -1.35 23.48
N ALA A 554 53.41 -1.89 24.29
CA ALA A 554 54.84 -1.63 24.11
C ALA A 554 55.36 -2.24 22.81
N THR A 555 56.31 -1.56 22.16
CA THR A 555 56.99 -2.08 20.95
C THR A 555 57.79 -3.35 21.20
N THR A 556 58.13 -3.64 22.46
CA THR A 556 58.81 -4.86 22.90
C THR A 556 57.89 -6.07 23.04
N THR A 557 56.58 -5.87 22.92
CA THR A 557 55.57 -6.91 23.05
C THR A 557 55.24 -7.51 21.69
N GLN A 558 55.32 -8.83 21.58
CA GLN A 558 55.08 -9.58 20.36
C GLN A 558 53.77 -10.37 20.45
N ASN A 559 53.03 -10.39 19.33
CA ASN A 559 51.85 -11.24 19.17
C ASN A 559 52.27 -12.68 18.87
N ILE A 560 51.61 -13.64 19.50
CA ILE A 560 51.60 -15.00 18.96
C ILE A 560 50.77 -14.99 17.67
N HIS A 561 51.30 -15.62 16.62
CA HIS A 561 50.63 -15.67 15.33
C HIS A 561 49.28 -16.38 15.46
N TRP A 562 48.22 -15.77 14.90
CA TRP A 562 46.83 -16.21 15.08
C TRP A 562 46.57 -17.65 14.60
N THR A 563 47.33 -18.16 13.64
CA THR A 563 47.20 -19.56 13.18
C THR A 563 47.63 -20.59 14.22
N LEU A 564 48.37 -20.18 15.25
CA LEU A 564 48.79 -21.04 16.35
C LEU A 564 47.77 -21.07 17.48
N LEU A 565 46.85 -20.10 17.53
CA LEU A 565 45.87 -19.99 18.61
C LEU A 565 44.72 -21.00 18.40
N PRO A 566 44.31 -21.74 19.45
CA PRO A 566 43.12 -22.56 19.37
C PRO A 566 41.88 -21.67 19.24
N ALA A 567 40.86 -22.16 18.53
CA ALA A 567 39.54 -21.53 18.60
C ALA A 567 39.03 -21.55 20.05
N PRO A 568 38.41 -20.47 20.55
CA PRO A 568 37.82 -20.46 21.89
C PRO A 568 36.86 -21.64 22.10
N ALA A 569 37.02 -22.35 23.22
CA ALA A 569 36.14 -23.43 23.63
C ALA A 569 34.90 -22.88 24.39
N ASP A 570 33.97 -23.76 24.73
CA ASP A 570 32.81 -23.39 25.56
C ASP A 570 33.26 -22.85 26.93
N PRO A 571 32.57 -21.85 27.50
CA PRO A 571 33.00 -21.20 28.74
C PRO A 571 33.21 -22.21 29.87
N GLY A 572 34.31 -22.07 30.62
CA GLY A 572 34.69 -23.03 31.67
C GLY A 572 35.53 -24.22 31.20
N THR A 573 35.68 -24.42 29.88
CA THR A 573 36.53 -25.49 29.34
C THR A 573 38.01 -25.12 29.46
N GLN A 574 38.83 -26.04 29.95
CA GLN A 574 40.27 -25.84 30.00
C GLN A 574 40.88 -25.93 28.58
N GLN A 575 41.67 -24.93 28.21
CA GLN A 575 42.39 -24.88 26.93
C GLN A 575 43.90 -24.77 27.15
N THR A 576 44.64 -25.22 26.15
CA THR A 576 46.11 -25.19 26.16
C THR A 576 46.67 -24.67 24.83
N LEU A 577 47.84 -24.04 24.89
CA LEU A 577 48.60 -23.59 23.72
C LEU A 577 50.09 -23.85 23.96
N THR A 578 50.73 -24.58 23.05
CA THR A 578 52.20 -24.73 23.04
C THR A 578 52.80 -23.73 22.07
N ILE A 579 53.72 -22.91 22.57
CA ILE A 579 54.48 -21.91 21.83
C ILE A 579 55.93 -22.40 21.78
N MET A 580 56.55 -22.37 20.60
CA MET A 580 57.96 -22.74 20.38
C MET A 580 58.81 -21.52 20.03
#